data_AF-A0AAV4BDK3-F1
#
_entry.id   AF-A0AAV4BDK3-F1
#
_cell.length_a   1.000
_cell.length_b   1.000
_cell.length_c   1.000
_cell.angle_alpha   90.00
_cell.angle_beta   90.00
_cell.angle_gamma   90.00
#
_symmetry.space_group_name_H-M   'P 1'
#
loop_
_entity.id
_entity.type
_entity.pdbx_description
1 polymer ?
#
loop_
_entity_poly.entity_id
_entity_poly.type
_entity_poly.pdbx_seq_one_letter_code
_entity_poly.pdbx_strand_id
1 'polypeptide(L)'
;MLKEDIPERFHLKNNRRVMDVFAYGDEGWTITEWNATVLQRFGDKGDHGYDNTLDSMKPFFIAQGPAFKQGASVEPIQNVDIYPLICFLLEIEPSANNGSLTRAKLLLNDKYLNGADLKTDCNFAFVTLFAFIVVHIRPFI
;
A
#
# COMPACT_ATOMS: atom_id res chain seq x y z
N MET A 1 -14.19 19.73 -4.86
CA MET A 1 -13.92 20.47 -3.61
C MET A 1 -12.67 21.33 -3.78
N LEU A 2 -12.47 22.34 -2.95
CA LEU A 2 -11.22 23.08 -2.92
C LEU A 2 -10.16 22.25 -2.18
N LYS A 3 -8.89 22.55 -2.42
CA LYS A 3 -7.74 21.82 -1.85
C LYS A 3 -7.75 21.79 -0.32
N GLU A 4 -8.12 22.89 0.31
CA GLU A 4 -8.24 23.02 1.77
C GLU A 4 -9.33 22.12 2.37
N ASP A 5 -10.34 21.79 1.58
CA ASP A 5 -11.48 20.96 1.99
C ASP A 5 -11.21 19.46 1.82
N ILE A 6 -10.06 19.08 1.25
CA ILE A 6 -9.70 17.66 1.09
C ILE A 6 -9.64 17.01 2.48
N PRO A 7 -10.38 15.90 2.71
CA PRO A 7 -10.37 15.19 3.98
C PRO A 7 -8.95 14.84 4.45
N GLU A 8 -8.66 15.10 5.73
CA GLU A 8 -7.31 14.91 6.29
C GLU A 8 -6.78 13.47 6.12
N ARG A 9 -7.67 12.47 6.16
CA ARG A 9 -7.32 11.06 5.98
C ARG A 9 -6.63 10.74 4.65
N PHE A 10 -6.81 11.56 3.62
CA PHE A 10 -6.12 11.38 2.34
C PHE A 10 -4.66 11.84 2.40
N HIS A 11 -4.30 12.68 3.38
CA HIS A 11 -2.96 13.27 3.51
C HIS A 11 -2.45 13.94 2.22
N LEU A 12 -3.36 14.49 1.40
CA LEU A 12 -3.06 14.95 0.04
C LEU A 12 -2.91 16.47 -0.07
N LYS A 13 -3.54 17.26 0.81
CA LYS A 13 -3.61 18.73 0.64
C LYS A 13 -2.29 19.49 0.81
N ASN A 14 -1.31 18.92 1.51
CA ASN A 14 -0.07 19.62 1.91
C ASN A 14 1.06 19.52 0.87
N ASN A 15 0.76 19.70 -0.41
CA ASN A 15 1.79 19.72 -1.47
C ASN A 15 1.44 20.71 -2.59
N ARG A 16 2.43 21.45 -3.11
CA ARG A 16 2.23 22.38 -4.23
C ARG A 16 1.76 21.73 -5.53
N ARG A 17 1.98 20.41 -5.71
CA ARG A 17 1.58 19.66 -6.91
C ARG A 17 0.11 19.22 -6.88
N VAL A 18 -0.56 19.38 -5.74
CA VAL A 18 -1.99 19.14 -5.63
C VAL A 18 -2.72 20.39 -6.08
N MET A 19 -3.55 20.23 -7.11
CA MET A 19 -4.29 21.32 -7.75
C MET A 19 -5.28 21.98 -6.77
N ASP A 20 -5.63 23.23 -7.04
CA ASP A 20 -6.53 24.02 -6.19
C ASP A 20 -7.95 23.46 -6.16
N VAL A 21 -8.35 22.77 -7.22
CA VAL A 21 -9.61 22.02 -7.32
C VAL A 21 -9.31 20.53 -7.34
N PHE A 22 -9.91 19.81 -6.39
CA PHE A 22 -9.83 18.36 -6.30
C PHE A 22 -11.21 17.75 -6.57
N ALA A 23 -11.25 16.78 -7.48
CA ALA A 23 -12.43 15.99 -7.78
C ALA A 23 -12.03 14.52 -7.77
N TYR A 24 -12.87 13.70 -7.14
CA TYR A 24 -12.79 12.24 -7.25
C TYR A 24 -14.22 11.73 -7.42
N GLY A 25 -14.37 10.66 -8.20
CA GLY A 25 -15.66 10.01 -8.43
C GLY A 25 -15.91 8.91 -7.40
N ASP A 26 -17.18 8.57 -7.21
CA ASP A 26 -17.54 7.32 -6.55
C ASP A 26 -17.05 6.13 -7.37
N GLU A 27 -16.94 4.95 -6.75
CA GLU A 27 -16.51 3.73 -7.43
C GLU A 27 -17.35 3.47 -8.70
N GLY A 28 -16.67 3.16 -9.81
CA GLY A 28 -17.30 2.94 -11.12
C GLY A 28 -17.57 4.22 -11.93
N TRP A 29 -17.30 5.41 -11.38
CA TRP A 29 -17.38 6.66 -12.13
C TRP A 29 -16.02 7.10 -12.69
N THR A 30 -16.04 7.71 -13.87
CA THR A 30 -14.86 8.35 -14.47
C THR A 30 -15.19 9.80 -14.76
N ILE A 31 -14.34 10.71 -14.30
CA ILE A 31 -14.45 12.15 -14.59
C ILE A 31 -13.55 12.45 -15.78
N THR A 32 -14.13 13.03 -16.83
CA THR A 32 -13.40 13.32 -18.05
C THR A 32 -13.95 14.55 -18.77
N GLU A 33 -13.23 15.03 -19.77
CA GLU A 33 -13.69 16.10 -20.64
C GLU A 33 -14.78 15.59 -21.60
N TRP A 34 -15.68 16.49 -22.01
CA TRP A 34 -16.85 16.17 -22.84
C TRP A 34 -16.53 15.37 -24.12
N ASN A 35 -15.40 15.66 -24.77
CA ASN A 35 -14.98 14.99 -26.01
C ASN A 35 -13.79 14.05 -25.80
N ALA A 36 -13.66 13.48 -24.59
CA ALA A 36 -12.55 12.62 -24.27
C ALA A 36 -12.67 11.29 -25.02
N THR A 37 -11.77 11.10 -25.98
CA THR A 37 -11.54 9.81 -26.67
C THR A 37 -11.21 8.66 -25.70
N VAL A 38 -10.87 8.98 -24.45
CA VAL A 38 -10.70 8.03 -23.34
C VAL A 38 -11.94 7.18 -23.10
N LEU A 39 -13.16 7.75 -23.09
CA LEU A 39 -14.38 6.95 -22.86
C LEU A 39 -14.64 5.96 -24.01
N GLN A 40 -14.35 6.37 -25.26
CA GLN A 40 -14.45 5.48 -26.41
C GLN A 40 -13.40 4.36 -26.41
N ARG A 41 -12.25 4.56 -25.76
CA ARG A 41 -11.13 3.59 -25.75
C ARG A 41 -11.12 2.70 -24.52
N PHE A 42 -11.69 3.16 -23.40
CA PHE A 42 -11.51 2.55 -22.08
C PHE A 42 -12.78 2.54 -21.21
N GLY A 43 -13.92 3.07 -21.69
CA GLY A 43 -15.14 3.23 -20.88
C GLY A 43 -15.68 1.95 -20.23
N ASP A 44 -15.37 0.78 -20.80
CA ASP A 44 -15.83 -0.52 -20.30
C ASP A 44 -14.74 -1.33 -19.58
N LYS A 45 -13.56 -0.74 -19.31
CA LYS A 45 -12.44 -1.44 -18.64
C LYS A 45 -12.41 -1.11 -17.16
N GLY A 46 -11.77 -1.99 -16.37
CA GLY A 46 -11.51 -1.73 -14.96
C GLY A 46 -10.60 -0.51 -14.77
N ASP A 47 -10.86 0.26 -13.72
CA ASP A 47 -10.14 1.48 -13.36
C ASP A 47 -9.80 1.49 -11.86
N HIS A 48 -8.96 2.43 -11.44
CA HIS A 48 -8.50 2.58 -10.05
C HIS A 48 -8.21 4.04 -9.69
N GLY A 49 -7.91 4.31 -8.42
CA GLY A 49 -7.62 5.66 -7.93
C GLY A 49 -8.80 6.33 -7.21
N TYR A 50 -9.83 5.54 -6.94
CA TYR A 50 -10.93 5.88 -6.04
C TYR A 50 -10.45 5.99 -4.58
N ASP A 51 -11.40 6.18 -3.68
CA ASP A 51 -11.19 6.19 -2.25
C ASP A 51 -10.45 4.94 -1.76
N ASN A 52 -9.34 5.13 -1.04
CA ASN A 52 -8.48 4.06 -0.55
C ASN A 52 -9.13 3.22 0.56
N THR A 53 -10.31 3.60 1.07
CA THR A 53 -11.07 2.78 2.02
C THR A 53 -11.90 1.69 1.34
N LEU A 54 -12.14 1.79 0.04
CA LEU A 54 -12.91 0.81 -0.74
C LEU A 54 -12.16 -0.52 -0.81
N ASP A 55 -12.89 -1.63 -0.68
CA ASP A 55 -12.30 -2.98 -0.73
C ASP A 55 -11.66 -3.28 -2.08
N SER A 56 -12.20 -2.76 -3.18
CA SER A 56 -11.63 -2.89 -4.54
C SER A 56 -10.29 -2.18 -4.71
N MET A 57 -10.01 -1.17 -3.90
CA MET A 57 -8.75 -0.40 -3.93
C MET A 57 -7.70 -0.94 -2.95
N LYS A 58 -8.03 -1.99 -2.18
CA LYS A 58 -7.09 -2.61 -1.24
C LYS A 58 -6.17 -3.59 -1.99
N PRO A 59 -4.84 -3.40 -1.95
CA PRO A 59 -3.92 -4.39 -2.49
C PRO A 59 -3.87 -5.62 -1.59
N PHE A 60 -3.41 -6.74 -2.13
CA PHE A 60 -3.02 -7.88 -1.31
C PHE A 60 -1.59 -7.69 -0.79
N PHE A 61 -1.30 -8.29 0.37
CA PHE A 61 0.03 -8.33 0.96
C PHE A 61 0.33 -9.75 1.43
N ILE A 62 1.46 -10.28 1.01
CA ILE A 62 1.95 -11.61 1.40
C ILE A 62 3.39 -11.45 1.87
N ALA A 63 3.68 -11.96 3.06
CA ALA A 63 5.02 -11.99 3.62
C ALA A 63 5.39 -13.42 3.99
N GLN A 64 6.58 -13.85 3.56
CA GLN A 64 7.10 -15.18 3.82
C GLN A 64 8.58 -15.08 4.19
N GLY A 65 8.96 -15.76 5.27
CA GLY A 65 10.32 -15.78 5.77
C GLY A 65 10.36 -16.18 7.25
N PRO A 66 11.55 -16.44 7.80
CA PRO A 66 11.71 -16.90 9.18
C PRO A 66 11.20 -15.88 10.22
N ALA A 67 11.28 -14.58 9.89
CA ALA A 67 10.80 -13.49 10.73
C ALA A 67 9.26 -13.41 10.84
N PHE A 68 8.54 -13.99 9.88
CA PHE A 68 7.08 -13.88 9.80
C PHE A 68 6.38 -15.10 10.40
N LYS A 69 5.17 -14.90 10.94
CA LYS A 69 4.29 -16.00 11.35
C LYS A 69 3.89 -16.84 10.13
N GLN A 70 3.95 -18.15 10.25
CA GLN A 70 3.54 -19.07 9.17
C GLN A 70 2.04 -19.32 9.20
N GLY A 71 1.40 -19.34 8.03
CA GLY A 71 -0.03 -19.66 7.89
C GLY A 71 -0.98 -18.69 8.58
N ALA A 72 -0.50 -17.50 8.94
CA ALA A 72 -1.29 -16.50 9.66
C ALA A 72 -1.98 -15.53 8.69
N SER A 73 -3.22 -15.19 9.00
CA SER A 73 -3.89 -14.00 8.50
C SER A 73 -3.97 -12.99 9.64
N VAL A 74 -3.72 -11.72 9.35
CA VAL A 74 -3.70 -10.64 10.34
C VAL A 74 -4.58 -9.49 9.87
N GLU A 75 -4.90 -8.60 10.79
CA GLU A 75 -5.60 -7.35 10.47
C GLU A 75 -4.84 -6.54 9.40
N PRO A 76 -5.56 -5.79 8.52
CA PRO A 76 -4.94 -4.97 7.50
C PRO A 76 -3.93 -3.97 8.08
N ILE A 77 -2.79 -3.85 7.42
CA ILE A 77 -1.80 -2.80 7.67
C ILE A 77 -1.90 -1.71 6.59
N GLN A 78 -1.29 -0.55 6.84
CA GLN A 78 -1.20 0.49 5.82
C GLN A 78 0.07 0.28 4.98
N ASN A 79 0.03 0.58 3.68
CA ASN A 79 1.21 0.46 2.81
C ASN A 79 2.41 1.28 3.31
N VAL A 80 2.17 2.40 4.00
CA VAL A 80 3.23 3.22 4.61
C VAL A 80 4.00 2.47 5.72
N ASP A 81 3.41 1.42 6.31
CA ASP A 81 4.02 0.60 7.37
C ASP A 81 5.05 -0.40 6.82
N ILE A 82 5.07 -0.62 5.49
CA ILE A 82 5.99 -1.56 4.84
C ILE A 82 7.44 -1.06 4.96
N TYR A 83 7.68 0.25 4.82
CA TYR A 83 9.04 0.80 4.94
C TYR A 83 9.68 0.53 6.32
N PRO A 84 9.06 0.92 7.46
CA PRO A 84 9.64 0.62 8.77
C PRO A 84 9.71 -0.89 9.07
N LEU A 85 8.81 -1.71 8.50
CA LEU A 85 8.91 -3.17 8.58
C LEU A 85 10.16 -3.70 7.86
N ILE A 86 10.45 -3.23 6.64
CA ILE A 86 11.65 -3.64 5.89
C ILE A 86 12.91 -3.19 6.65
N CYS A 87 12.95 -1.94 7.12
CA CYS A 87 14.06 -1.44 7.93
C CYS A 87 14.31 -2.33 9.16
N PHE A 88 13.25 -2.71 9.87
CA PHE A 88 13.35 -3.62 11.01
C PHE A 88 13.93 -4.99 10.63
N LEU A 89 13.47 -5.58 9.53
CA LEU A 89 13.94 -6.89 9.05
C LEU A 89 15.39 -6.88 8.58
N LEU A 90 15.87 -5.73 8.09
CA LEU A 90 17.25 -5.55 7.60
C LEU A 90 18.19 -4.99 8.68
N GLU A 91 17.72 -4.77 9.91
CA GLU A 91 18.46 -4.10 10.98
C GLU A 91 18.99 -2.70 10.58
N ILE A 92 18.21 -1.97 9.78
CA ILE A 92 18.52 -0.60 9.36
C ILE A 92 17.67 0.38 10.17
N GLU A 93 18.30 1.45 10.68
CA GLU A 93 17.57 2.54 11.32
C GLU A 93 16.70 3.28 10.28
N PRO A 94 15.37 3.31 10.45
CA PRO A 94 14.51 3.97 9.48
C PRO A 94 14.70 5.49 9.53
N SER A 95 14.73 6.13 8.36
CA SER A 95 14.60 7.58 8.27
C SER A 95 13.18 8.02 8.63
N ALA A 96 12.99 9.32 8.90
CA ALA A 96 11.68 9.88 9.21
C ALA A 96 10.66 9.53 8.11
N ASN A 97 9.54 8.92 8.50
CA ASN A 97 8.50 8.43 7.59
C ASN A 97 7.13 8.44 8.30
N ASN A 98 6.05 8.18 7.55
CA ASN A 98 4.67 8.19 8.08
C ASN A 98 4.14 6.80 8.50
N GLY A 99 4.96 5.76 8.40
CA GLY A 99 4.60 4.39 8.79
C GLY A 99 4.72 4.13 10.30
N SER A 100 4.09 3.05 10.74
CA SER A 100 4.16 2.55 12.11
C SER A 100 4.53 1.07 12.12
N LEU A 101 5.72 0.77 12.62
CA LEU A 101 6.15 -0.63 12.83
C LEU A 101 5.18 -1.37 13.76
N THR A 102 4.57 -0.69 14.73
CA THR A 102 3.64 -1.32 15.68
C THR A 102 2.46 -1.99 14.99
N ARG A 103 1.94 -1.43 13.90
CA ARG A 103 0.87 -2.08 13.11
C ARG A 103 1.39 -3.33 12.38
N ALA A 104 2.61 -3.25 11.83
CA ALA A 104 3.23 -4.36 11.13
C ALA A 104 3.76 -5.49 12.04
N LYS A 105 3.97 -5.23 13.35
CA LYS A 105 4.47 -6.24 14.31
C LYS A 105 3.57 -7.47 14.41
N LEU A 106 2.28 -7.36 14.09
CA LEU A 106 1.35 -8.49 14.07
C LEU A 106 1.80 -9.61 13.11
N LEU A 107 2.50 -9.25 12.03
CA LEU A 107 3.06 -10.17 11.03
C LEU A 107 4.25 -10.97 11.55
N LEU A 108 4.96 -10.45 12.55
CA LEU A 108 6.24 -10.99 13.02
C LEU A 108 6.04 -12.09 14.04
N ASN A 109 6.93 -13.07 14.02
CA ASN A 109 7.01 -14.10 15.05
C ASN A 109 7.58 -13.50 16.35
N ASP A 110 7.05 -13.94 17.51
CA ASP A 110 7.41 -13.41 18.84
C ASP A 110 8.92 -13.45 19.13
N LYS A 111 9.64 -14.42 18.53
CA LYS A 111 11.11 -14.51 18.61
C LYS A 111 11.82 -13.23 18.13
N TYR A 112 11.27 -12.60 17.09
CA TYR A 112 11.88 -11.43 16.46
C TYR A 112 11.45 -10.12 17.14
N LEU A 113 10.33 -10.10 17.87
CA LEU A 113 9.83 -8.89 18.53
C LEU A 113 10.73 -8.36 19.65
N ASN A 114 11.57 -9.23 20.24
CA ASN A 114 12.46 -8.89 21.36
C ASN A 114 13.92 -8.64 20.93
N GLY A 115 14.22 -8.61 19.63
CA GLY A 115 15.57 -8.36 19.10
C GLY A 115 16.60 -9.45 19.43
N ALA A 116 16.18 -10.58 19.99
CA ALA A 116 17.07 -11.64 20.49
C ALA A 116 17.66 -12.52 19.38
N ASP A 117 16.99 -12.63 18.22
CA ASP A 117 17.35 -13.60 17.17
C ASP A 117 17.56 -13.01 15.76
N LEU A 118 17.47 -11.69 15.57
CA LEU A 118 17.86 -11.08 14.27
C LEU A 118 19.38 -11.22 14.02
N LYS A 119 20.18 -11.30 15.09
CA LYS A 119 21.65 -11.39 15.03
C LYS A 119 22.20 -12.79 14.77
N THR A 120 21.40 -13.85 14.91
CA THR A 120 21.92 -15.24 14.98
C THR A 120 21.87 -15.99 13.65
N ASP A 121 21.12 -15.50 12.65
CA ASP A 121 20.91 -16.20 11.39
C ASP A 121 21.63 -15.51 10.22
N CYS A 122 22.93 -15.75 10.06
CA CYS A 122 23.74 -15.31 8.91
C CYS A 122 23.27 -15.85 7.52
N ASN A 123 22.09 -16.46 7.42
CA ASN A 123 21.46 -16.95 6.19
C ASN A 123 20.29 -16.07 5.72
N PHE A 124 20.10 -14.86 6.27
CA PHE A 124 18.98 -13.93 6.00
C PHE A 124 18.84 -13.40 4.55
N ALA A 125 19.59 -13.95 3.59
CA ALA A 125 19.67 -13.47 2.21
C ALA A 125 18.41 -13.68 1.35
N PHE A 126 17.31 -14.21 1.88
CA PHE A 126 16.05 -14.38 1.15
C PHE A 126 14.86 -13.81 1.91
N VAL A 127 14.87 -12.50 2.17
CA VAL A 127 13.60 -11.77 2.35
C VAL A 127 13.01 -11.59 0.96
N THR A 128 12.32 -12.61 0.46
CA THR A 128 11.56 -12.50 -0.79
C THR A 128 10.25 -11.79 -0.48
N LEU A 129 10.32 -10.47 -0.28
CA LEU A 129 9.14 -9.61 -0.28
C LEU A 129 8.68 -9.50 -1.73
N PHE A 130 7.94 -10.51 -2.22
CA PHE A 130 7.23 -10.38 -3.47
C PHE A 130 6.07 -9.37 -3.26
N ALA A 131 6.37 -8.09 -3.41
CA ALA A 131 5.39 -7.10 -3.77
C ALA A 131 4.98 -7.38 -5.23
N PHE A 132 4.16 -8.41 -5.42
CA PHE A 132 3.47 -8.62 -6.69
C PHE A 132 2.45 -7.49 -6.84
N ILE A 133 2.86 -6.35 -7.40
CA ILE A 133 1.94 -5.52 -8.17
C ILE A 133 1.70 -6.28 -9.48
N VAL A 134 0.96 -7.39 -9.40
CA VAL A 134 0.44 -8.06 -10.59
C VAL A 134 -0.84 -7.31 -10.91
N VAL A 135 -0.69 -6.25 -11.71
CA VAL A 135 -1.79 -5.83 -12.59
C VAL A 135 -1.91 -6.95 -13.62
N HIS A 136 -2.64 -8.02 -13.28
CA HIS A 136 -3.09 -8.97 -14.29
C HIS A 136 -4.23 -8.29 -15.04
N ILE A 137 -3.89 -7.44 -16.02
CA ILE A 137 -4.81 -7.18 -17.13
C ILE A 137 -4.86 -8.51 -17.90
N ARG A 138 -5.71 -9.44 -17.46
CA ARG A 138 -6.16 -10.48 -18.38
C ARG A 138 -6.97 -9.75 -19.47
N PRO A 139 -6.62 -9.91 -20.74
CA PRO A 139 -7.55 -9.57 -21.80
C PRO A 139 -8.75 -10.51 -21.62
N PHE A 140 -9.85 -9.97 -21.11
CA PHE A 140 -11.14 -10.60 -21.35
C PHE A 140 -11.51 -10.24 -22.78
N ILE A 141 -11.31 -11.24 -23.65
CA ILE A 141 -11.71 -11.33 -25.07
C ILE A 141 -10.83 -10.52 -26.02
#